data_AF-A0A7X7VGM5-F1
#
_entry.id   AF-A0A7X7VGM5-F1
#
_cell.length_a   1.000
_cell.length_b   1.000
_cell.length_c   1.000
_cell.angle_alpha   90.00
_cell.angle_beta   90.00
_cell.angle_gamma   90.00
#
_symmetry.space_group_name_H-M   'P 1'
#
loop_
_entity.id
_entity.type
_entity.pdbx_description
1 polymer ?
#
loop_
_entity_poly.entity_id
_entity_poly.type
_entity_poly.pdbx_seq_one_letter_code
_entity_poly.pdbx_strand_id
1 'polypeptide(L)'
;SGALRYFKNNELQKLIGDLSVAINNINDRRELESSIRLDYINPLMIRHFDFDFQSQLTQDGSISIFDAAKEYEKNMEIIPFQLKSLDKLDKQYAINILNNYCFNALNSTRTLHFKKYIEVNAEVLKLLRKEYRLK
;
A
#
# COMPACT_ATOMS: atom_id res chain seq x y z
N SER A 1 11.87 -17.59 34.71
CA SER A 1 10.98 -16.42 34.53
C SER A 1 11.81 -15.14 34.54
N GLY A 2 12.27 -14.67 33.38
CA GLY A 2 13.21 -13.55 33.25
C GLY A 2 12.65 -12.32 32.51
N ALA A 3 11.64 -12.51 31.66
CA ALA A 3 11.04 -11.43 30.86
C ALA A 3 10.29 -10.37 31.70
N LEU A 4 9.70 -10.78 32.83
CA LEU A 4 9.02 -9.89 33.78
C LEU A 4 9.96 -8.89 34.48
N ARG A 5 11.28 -9.13 34.50
CA ARG A 5 12.23 -8.19 35.11
C ARG A 5 12.50 -6.94 34.27
N TYR A 6 12.25 -7.01 32.96
CA TYR A 6 12.57 -5.90 32.04
C TYR A 6 11.41 -4.92 31.87
N PHE A 7 10.17 -5.39 32.03
CA PHE A 7 8.99 -4.52 32.00
C PHE A 7 8.62 -4.11 33.42
N LYS A 8 8.89 -2.84 33.76
CA LYS A 8 8.50 -2.25 35.05
C LYS A 8 6.97 -2.13 35.22
N ASN A 9 6.20 -2.37 34.16
CA ASN A 9 4.76 -2.14 34.10
C ASN A 9 4.08 -3.25 33.26
N ASN A 10 3.08 -3.93 33.84
CA ASN A 10 2.30 -4.99 33.17
C ASN A 10 1.50 -4.48 31.95
N GLU A 11 1.04 -3.23 32.00
CA GLU A 11 0.36 -2.56 30.90
C GLU A 11 1.32 -2.34 29.72
N LEU A 12 2.58 -1.99 29.99
CA LEU A 12 3.61 -1.85 28.96
C LEU A 12 3.89 -3.19 28.28
N GLN A 13 4.00 -4.27 29.05
CA GLN A 13 4.18 -5.61 28.51
C GLN A 13 3.00 -6.02 27.61
N LYS A 14 1.76 -5.73 28.04
CA LYS A 14 0.56 -6.00 27.24
C LYS A 14 0.57 -5.20 25.94
N LEU A 15 0.82 -3.88 26.00
CA LEU A 15 0.82 -3.01 24.83
C LEU A 15 1.89 -3.41 23.80
N ILE A 16 3.05 -3.91 24.24
CA ILE A 16 4.08 -4.45 23.35
C ILE A 16 3.62 -5.74 22.67
N GLY A 17 2.90 -6.61 23.40
CA GLY A 17 2.25 -7.78 22.81
C GLY A 17 1.22 -7.39 21.75
N ASP A 18 0.34 -6.44 22.09
CA ASP A 18 -0.68 -5.91 21.18
C ASP A 18 -0.04 -5.25 19.94
N LEU A 19 1.08 -4.53 20.10
CA LEU A 19 1.82 -3.93 19.00
C LEU A 19 2.42 -4.98 18.07
N SER A 20 2.97 -6.05 18.63
CA SER A 20 3.52 -7.17 17.86
C SER A 20 2.44 -7.85 17.01
N VAL A 21 1.25 -8.05 17.58
CA VAL A 21 0.09 -8.57 16.84
C VAL A 21 -0.34 -7.61 15.73
N ALA A 22 -0.38 -6.30 16.00
CA ALA A 22 -0.74 -5.30 15.00
C ALA A 22 0.25 -5.27 13.82
N ILE A 23 1.56 -5.40 14.09
CA ILE A 23 2.61 -5.49 13.06
C ILE A 23 2.44 -6.76 12.22
N ASN A 24 2.23 -7.92 12.86
CA ASN A 24 2.03 -9.18 12.14
C ASN A 24 0.81 -9.11 11.21
N ASN A 25 -0.31 -8.56 11.71
CA ASN A 25 -1.49 -8.34 10.89
C ASN A 25 -1.19 -7.44 9.67
N ILE A 26 -0.39 -6.38 9.81
CA ILE A 26 0.02 -5.56 8.66
C ILE A 26 0.83 -6.39 7.66
N ASN A 27 1.74 -7.25 8.12
CA ASN A 27 2.52 -8.11 7.24
C ASN A 27 1.64 -9.09 6.47
N ASP A 28 0.71 -9.78 7.12
CA ASP A 28 -0.25 -10.69 6.47
C ASP A 28 -1.06 -9.96 5.39
N ARG A 29 -1.45 -8.71 5.67
CA ARG A 29 -2.18 -7.87 4.72
C ARG A 29 -1.33 -7.42 3.55
N ARG A 30 -0.04 -7.15 3.77
CA ARG A 30 0.92 -6.85 2.69
C ARG A 30 1.15 -8.05 1.78
N GLU A 31 1.19 -9.26 2.34
CA GLU A 31 1.27 -10.49 1.56
C GLU A 31 0.04 -10.66 0.68
N LEU A 32 -1.16 -10.46 1.22
CA LEU A 32 -2.39 -10.49 0.43
C LEU A 32 -2.39 -9.45 -0.70
N GLU A 33 -1.98 -8.21 -0.41
CA GLU A 33 -1.86 -7.15 -1.42
C GLU A 33 -0.87 -7.55 -2.53
N SER A 34 0.27 -8.11 -2.16
CA SER A 34 1.27 -8.63 -3.10
C SER A 34 0.70 -9.73 -3.99
N SER A 35 0.01 -10.72 -3.42
CA SER A 35 -0.60 -11.81 -4.18
C SER A 35 -1.66 -11.31 -5.16
N ILE A 36 -2.57 -10.42 -4.73
CA ILE A 36 -3.58 -9.85 -5.64
C ILE A 36 -2.90 -9.08 -6.79
N ARG A 37 -1.84 -8.34 -6.49
CA ARG A 37 -1.10 -7.60 -7.51
C ARG A 37 -0.43 -8.54 -8.52
N LEU A 38 0.27 -9.57 -8.04
CA LEU A 38 0.99 -10.52 -8.88
C LEU A 38 0.05 -11.37 -9.73
N ASP A 39 -1.04 -11.86 -9.14
CA ASP A 39 -1.93 -12.83 -9.77
C ASP A 39 -2.93 -12.19 -10.73
N TYR A 40 -3.32 -10.92 -10.49
CA TYR A 40 -4.41 -10.28 -11.23
C TYR A 40 -4.03 -8.95 -11.87
N ILE A 41 -3.38 -8.05 -11.13
CA ILE A 41 -3.09 -6.69 -11.62
C ILE A 41 -1.97 -6.70 -12.67
N ASN A 42 -0.84 -7.35 -12.37
CA ASN A 42 0.30 -7.39 -13.27
C ASN A 42 -0.05 -8.06 -14.62
N PRO A 43 -0.75 -9.20 -14.68
CA PRO A 43 -1.17 -9.80 -15.95
C PRO A 43 -2.07 -8.86 -16.78
N LEU A 44 -2.98 -8.14 -16.12
CA LEU A 44 -3.85 -7.17 -16.77
C LEU A 44 -3.03 -6.02 -17.37
N MET A 45 -2.08 -5.48 -16.59
CA MET A 45 -1.17 -4.41 -17.04
C MET A 45 -0.32 -4.89 -18.22
N ILE A 46 0.36 -6.04 -18.10
CA ILE A 46 1.21 -6.59 -19.17
C ILE A 46 0.42 -6.76 -20.48
N ARG A 47 -0.85 -7.17 -20.41
CA ARG A 47 -1.66 -7.46 -21.58
C ARG A 47 -2.26 -6.22 -22.24
N HIS A 48 -2.65 -5.22 -21.45
CA HIS A 48 -3.50 -4.12 -21.92
C HIS A 48 -2.91 -2.73 -21.77
N PHE A 49 -1.91 -2.55 -20.90
CA PHE A 49 -1.35 -1.24 -20.63
C PHE A 49 -0.41 -0.78 -21.75
N ASP A 50 -0.46 0.52 -22.05
CA ASP A 50 0.38 1.13 -23.08
C ASP A 50 1.71 1.61 -22.49
N PHE A 51 2.65 0.68 -22.32
CA PHE A 51 3.98 1.00 -21.82
C PHE A 51 4.74 1.96 -22.74
N ASP A 52 4.49 1.93 -24.06
CA ASP A 52 5.10 2.85 -25.03
C ASP A 52 4.65 4.29 -24.77
N PHE A 53 3.34 4.48 -24.55
CA PHE A 53 2.78 5.78 -24.17
C PHE A 53 3.36 6.26 -22.83
N GLN A 54 3.42 5.41 -21.81
CA GLN A 54 4.02 5.78 -20.53
C GLN A 54 5.50 6.16 -20.68
N SER A 55 6.27 5.42 -21.47
CA SER A 55 7.70 5.70 -21.70
C SER A 55 7.88 7.07 -22.35
N GLN A 56 7.12 7.36 -23.42
CA GLN A 56 7.15 8.67 -24.08
C GLN A 56 6.75 9.80 -23.13
N LEU A 57 5.65 9.60 -22.40
CA LEU A 57 5.14 10.59 -21.44
C LEU A 57 6.18 10.90 -20.36
N THR A 58 6.84 9.87 -19.82
CA THR A 58 7.81 9.98 -18.72
C THR A 58 9.25 10.19 -19.17
N GLN A 59 9.49 10.38 -20.47
CA GLN A 59 10.83 10.48 -21.06
C GLN A 59 11.74 9.31 -20.63
N ASP A 60 11.25 8.09 -20.89
CA ASP A 60 11.86 6.82 -20.48
C ASP A 60 12.11 6.71 -18.97
N GLY A 61 11.23 7.34 -18.19
CA GLY A 61 11.28 7.36 -16.72
C GLY A 61 12.22 8.39 -16.12
N SER A 62 12.71 9.37 -16.89
CA SER A 62 13.53 10.47 -16.37
C SER A 62 12.75 11.39 -15.41
N ILE A 63 11.43 11.45 -15.57
CA ILE A 63 10.50 12.19 -14.72
C ILE A 63 9.39 11.30 -14.16
N SER A 64 8.80 11.71 -13.05
CA SER A 64 7.68 10.98 -12.44
C SER A 64 6.44 11.05 -13.34
N ILE A 65 5.56 10.05 -13.26
CA ILE A 65 4.28 10.06 -14.00
C ILE A 65 3.40 11.27 -13.66
N PHE A 66 3.51 11.80 -12.45
CA PHE A 66 2.74 12.97 -12.01
C PHE A 66 3.28 14.26 -12.60
N ASP A 67 4.60 14.42 -12.64
CA ASP A 67 5.24 15.57 -13.28
C ASP A 67 5.01 15.54 -14.79
N ALA A 68 5.18 14.36 -15.40
CA ALA A 68 4.90 14.11 -16.80
C ALA A 68 3.46 14.47 -17.20
N ALA A 69 2.47 14.04 -16.40
CA ALA A 69 1.07 14.40 -16.64
C ALA A 69 0.84 15.91 -16.58
N LYS A 70 1.45 16.59 -15.59
CA LYS A 70 1.35 18.04 -15.42
C LYS A 70 2.01 18.82 -16.55
N GLU A 71 3.10 18.31 -17.12
CA GLU A 71 3.75 18.88 -18.30
C GLU A 71 2.92 18.64 -19.58
N TYR A 72 2.43 17.42 -19.74
CA TYR A 72 1.59 17.04 -20.88
C TYR A 72 0.32 17.88 -20.98
N GLU A 73 -0.34 18.18 -19.85
CA GLU A 73 -1.52 19.07 -19.81
C GLU A 73 -1.23 20.52 -20.23
N LYS A 74 0.03 20.97 -20.16
CA LYS A 74 0.43 22.33 -20.55
C LYS A 74 0.90 22.43 -21.99
N ASN A 75 1.29 21.30 -22.57
CA ASN A 75 1.82 21.23 -23.92
C ASN A 75 0.69 20.91 -24.91
N MET A 76 0.86 21.33 -26.16
CA MET A 76 -0.07 20.96 -27.26
C MET A 76 0.35 19.68 -27.98
N GLU A 77 1.46 19.07 -27.55
CA GLU A 77 1.93 17.80 -28.10
C GLU A 77 0.96 16.68 -27.71
N ILE A 78 0.53 15.89 -28.70
CA ILE A 78 -0.37 14.76 -28.48
C ILE A 78 0.46 13.49 -28.60
N ILE A 79 0.59 12.76 -27.49
CA ILE A 79 1.17 11.42 -27.49
C ILE A 79 0.03 10.43 -27.76
N PRO A 80 0.06 9.65 -28.85
CA PRO A 80 -0.99 8.69 -29.15
C PRO A 80 -1.09 7.61 -28.06
N PHE A 81 -2.28 7.43 -27.50
CA PHE A 81 -2.58 6.39 -26.51
C PHE A 81 -3.43 5.28 -27.13
N GLN A 82 -3.12 4.03 -26.81
CA GLN A 82 -3.95 2.88 -27.15
C GLN A 82 -3.90 1.78 -26.08
N LEU A 83 -5.08 1.32 -25.64
CA LEU A 83 -5.16 0.08 -24.89
C LEU A 83 -4.79 -1.09 -25.80
N LYS A 84 -3.79 -1.88 -25.39
CA LYS A 84 -3.34 -3.05 -26.15
C LYS A 84 -4.35 -4.20 -26.04
N SER A 85 -4.47 -5.01 -27.10
CA SER A 85 -5.29 -6.24 -27.12
C SER A 85 -6.75 -6.03 -26.66
N LEU A 86 -7.41 -4.97 -27.13
CA LEU A 86 -8.76 -4.60 -26.69
C LEU A 86 -9.81 -5.69 -26.96
N ASP A 87 -9.62 -6.48 -28.01
CA ASP A 87 -10.43 -7.65 -28.37
C ASP A 87 -10.43 -8.74 -27.29
N LYS A 88 -9.39 -8.78 -26.45
CA LYS A 88 -9.22 -9.76 -25.36
C LYS A 88 -9.60 -9.20 -23.99
N LEU A 89 -10.07 -7.95 -23.91
CA LEU A 89 -10.39 -7.30 -22.65
C LEU A 89 -11.79 -7.70 -22.18
N ASP A 90 -11.86 -8.55 -21.16
CA ASP A 90 -13.06 -8.68 -20.35
C ASP A 90 -13.16 -7.49 -19.39
N LYS A 91 -13.97 -6.50 -19.78
CA LYS A 91 -14.16 -5.26 -19.03
C LYS A 91 -14.72 -5.51 -17.62
N GLN A 92 -15.69 -6.41 -17.48
CA GLN A 92 -16.34 -6.64 -16.20
C GLN A 92 -15.38 -7.31 -15.23
N TYR A 93 -14.61 -8.29 -15.72
CA TYR A 93 -13.58 -8.95 -14.94
C TYR A 93 -12.47 -7.98 -14.51
N ALA A 94 -11.99 -7.14 -15.43
CA ALA A 94 -11.00 -6.10 -15.15
C ALA A 94 -11.47 -5.13 -14.05
N ILE A 95 -12.71 -4.61 -14.16
CA ILE A 95 -13.31 -3.74 -13.16
C ILE A 95 -13.39 -4.43 -11.79
N ASN A 96 -13.81 -5.70 -11.76
CA ASN A 96 -13.94 -6.46 -10.52
C ASN A 96 -12.58 -6.70 -9.85
N ILE A 97 -11.53 -7.00 -10.61
CA ILE A 97 -10.16 -7.12 -10.08
C ILE A 97 -9.71 -5.80 -9.47
N LEU A 98 -9.85 -4.69 -10.19
CA LEU A 98 -9.39 -3.38 -9.74
C LEU A 98 -10.15 -2.93 -8.48
N ASN A 99 -11.46 -3.18 -8.43
CA ASN A 99 -12.28 -2.92 -7.26
C ASN A 99 -11.87 -3.81 -6.08
N ASN A 100 -11.61 -5.10 -6.30
CA ASN A 100 -11.13 -6.00 -5.26
C ASN A 100 -9.79 -5.53 -4.67
N TYR A 101 -8.85 -5.12 -5.53
CA TYR A 101 -7.58 -4.56 -5.07
C TYR A 101 -7.77 -3.26 -4.28
N CYS A 102 -8.58 -2.33 -4.78
CA CYS A 102 -8.82 -1.04 -4.12
C CYS A 102 -9.55 -1.21 -2.77
N PHE A 103 -10.69 -1.89 -2.76
CA PHE A 103 -11.54 -1.96 -1.57
C PHE A 103 -11.06 -3.01 -0.57
N ASN A 104 -10.77 -4.22 -1.03
CA ASN A 104 -10.43 -5.32 -0.13
C ASN A 104 -8.95 -5.32 0.21
N ALA A 105 -8.04 -5.12 -0.75
CA ALA A 105 -6.60 -5.21 -0.48
C ALA A 105 -6.06 -3.94 0.17
N LEU A 106 -6.34 -2.77 -0.42
CA LEU A 106 -5.79 -1.50 0.01
C LEU A 106 -6.59 -0.85 1.15
N ASN A 107 -7.88 -0.61 0.95
CA ASN A 107 -8.68 0.16 1.90
C ASN A 107 -8.83 -0.56 3.23
N SER A 108 -9.19 -1.85 3.25
CA SER A 108 -9.31 -2.62 4.51
C SER A 108 -7.98 -2.67 5.29
N THR A 109 -6.85 -2.81 4.59
CA THR A 109 -5.53 -2.80 5.23
C THR A 109 -5.25 -1.47 5.91
N ARG A 110 -5.53 -0.36 5.23
CA ARG A 110 -5.28 0.99 5.72
C ARG A 110 -6.26 1.41 6.83
N THR A 111 -7.54 1.13 6.68
CA THR A 111 -8.57 1.59 7.63
C THR A 111 -8.61 0.80 8.92
N LEU A 112 -8.28 -0.50 8.88
CA LEU A 112 -8.34 -1.36 10.05
C LEU A 112 -6.96 -1.60 10.67
N HIS A 113 -6.03 -2.16 9.89
CA HIS A 113 -4.78 -2.69 10.44
C HIS A 113 -3.77 -1.57 10.74
N PHE A 114 -3.58 -0.63 9.81
CA PHE A 114 -2.74 0.53 10.06
C PHE A 114 -3.29 1.44 11.15
N LYS A 115 -4.61 1.66 11.19
CA LYS A 115 -5.25 2.41 12.28
C LYS A 115 -4.96 1.78 13.65
N LYS A 116 -5.17 0.46 13.78
CA LYS A 116 -4.89 -0.25 15.03
C LYS A 116 -3.42 -0.17 15.45
N TYR A 117 -2.50 -0.31 14.49
CA TYR A 117 -1.07 -0.12 14.74
C TYR A 117 -0.76 1.28 15.25
N ILE A 118 -1.29 2.33 14.59
CA ILE A 118 -1.06 3.74 14.99
C ILE A 118 -1.54 3.97 16.43
N GLU A 119 -2.76 3.51 16.75
CA GLU A 119 -3.36 3.65 18.08
C GLU A 119 -2.52 2.95 19.16
N VAL A 120 -2.16 1.69 18.96
CA VAL A 120 -1.37 0.92 19.94
C VAL A 120 0.03 1.49 20.08
N ASN A 121 0.68 1.86 18.97
CA ASN A 121 2.01 2.46 18.98
C ASN A 121 2.01 3.80 19.74
N ALA A 122 0.97 4.63 19.57
CA ALA A 122 0.84 5.87 20.31
C ALA A 122 0.75 5.64 21.83
N GLU A 123 -0.05 4.67 22.28
CA GLU A 123 -0.17 4.33 23.71
C GLU A 123 1.12 3.73 24.27
N VAL A 124 1.82 2.87 23.52
CA VAL A 124 3.16 2.38 23.90
C VAL A 124 4.12 3.55 24.14
N LEU A 125 4.21 4.49 23.19
CA LEU A 125 5.10 5.64 23.27
C LEU A 125 4.76 6.55 24.46
N LYS A 126 3.47 6.78 24.70
CA LYS A 126 2.99 7.56 25.84
C LYS A 126 3.40 6.91 27.17
N LEU A 127 3.21 5.60 27.30
CA LEU A 127 3.56 4.89 28.52
C LEU A 127 5.07 4.81 28.74
N LEU A 128 5.85 4.57 27.68
CA LEU A 128 7.32 4.61 27.75
C LEU A 128 7.83 5.98 28.21
N ARG A 129 7.30 7.08 27.64
CA ARG A 129 7.67 8.43 28.08
C ARG A 129 7.37 8.66 29.55
N LYS A 130 6.22 8.19 30.03
CA LYS A 130 5.82 8.29 31.45
C LYS A 130 6.74 7.48 32.36
N GLU A 131 6.94 6.20 32.07
CA GLU A 131 7.69 5.27 32.94
C GLU A 131 9.19 5.57 32.98
N TYR A 132 9.74 6.06 31.86
CA TYR A 132 11.18 6.33 31.72
C TYR A 132 11.52 7.83 31.74
N ARG A 133 10.53 8.71 31.95
CA ARG A 133 10.69 10.17 31.99
C ARG A 133 11.39 10.73 30.75
N LEU A 134 11.04 10.19 29.57
CA LEU A 134 11.57 10.62 28.28
C LEU A 134 10.81 11.87 27.82
N LYS A 135 11.50 12.79 27.13
CA LYS A 135 10.89 13.98 26.53
C LYS A 135 10.03 13.65 25.31
#